data_AF-A0A924P2Y1-F1
#
_entry.id   AF-A0A924P2Y1-F1
#
_cell.length_a   1.000
_cell.length_b   1.000
_cell.length_c   1.000
_cell.angle_alpha   90.00
_cell.angle_beta   90.00
_cell.angle_gamma   90.00
#
_symmetry.space_group_name_H-M   'P 1'
#
loop_
_entity.id
_entity.type
_entity.pdbx_description
1 polymer ?
#
loop_
_entity_poly.entity_id
_entity_poly.type
_entity_poly.pdbx_seq_one_letter_code
_entity_poly.pdbx_strand_id
1 'polypeptide(L)'
;MKKVEHLFTDKKVSYYFGAGFSYLQQIVPQQNTIVITDENVFASHAAKFAGFKTIVIKAGEQYKQQATLDYIFQQLIALEADRKTFIVGVGGGVVTDIVGYAASVYMRGLKFGFVPTT
;
A
#
# COMPACT_ATOMS: atom_id res chain seq x y z
N MET A 1 13.64 -14.94 7.49
CA MET A 1 12.49 -14.58 6.66
C MET A 1 11.90 -15.84 6.06
N LYS A 2 10.58 -16.05 6.21
CA LYS A 2 9.84 -17.22 5.70
C LYS A 2 8.84 -16.75 4.67
N LYS A 3 8.91 -17.28 3.45
CA LYS A 3 7.91 -17.05 2.41
C LYS A 3 6.88 -18.19 2.44
N VAL A 4 5.60 -17.85 2.46
CA VAL A 4 4.47 -18.77 2.31
C VAL A 4 3.65 -18.30 1.13
N GLU A 5 3.19 -19.20 0.28
CA GLU A 5 2.31 -18.88 -0.83
C GLU A 5 0.95 -19.54 -0.61
N HIS A 6 -0.12 -18.83 -0.93
CA HIS A 6 -1.48 -19.37 -0.95
C HIS A 6 -2.08 -19.12 -2.33
N LEU A 7 -2.75 -20.14 -2.87
CA LEU A 7 -3.51 -20.03 -4.11
C LEU A 7 -4.98 -19.78 -3.74
N PHE A 8 -5.44 -18.57 -3.96
CA PHE A 8 -6.88 -18.27 -4.05
C PHE A 8 -7.40 -18.73 -5.42
N THR A 9 -8.72 -18.62 -5.63
CA THR A 9 -9.44 -19.14 -6.81
C THR A 9 -8.68 -18.99 -8.14
N ASP A 10 -8.13 -17.80 -8.42
CA ASP A 10 -7.42 -17.49 -9.67
C ASP A 10 -6.07 -16.77 -9.45
N LYS A 11 -5.69 -16.49 -8.20
CA LYS A 11 -4.49 -15.70 -7.86
C LYS A 11 -3.66 -16.35 -6.77
N LYS A 12 -2.35 -16.38 -7.02
CA LYS A 12 -1.36 -16.72 -6.01
C LYS A 12 -0.95 -15.48 -5.23
N VAL A 13 -1.03 -15.54 -3.91
CA VAL A 13 -0.59 -14.48 -3.00
C VAL A 13 0.61 -14.99 -2.21
N SER A 14 1.65 -14.15 -2.10
CA SER A 14 2.85 -14.43 -1.31
C SER A 14 2.83 -13.66 0.00
N TYR A 15 3.07 -14.37 1.10
CA TYR A 15 3.21 -13.84 2.44
C TYR A 15 4.66 -13.96 2.89
N TYR A 16 5.23 -12.88 3.41
CA TYR A 16 6.62 -12.84 3.86
C TYR A 16 6.66 -12.55 5.36
N PHE A 17 7.03 -13.55 6.16
CA PHE A 17 7.07 -13.47 7.61
C PHE A 17 8.49 -13.25 8.13
N GLY A 18 8.63 -12.45 9.19
CA GLY A 18 9.92 -12.11 9.79
C GLY A 18 10.86 -11.39 8.82
N ALA A 19 10.29 -10.57 7.92
CA ALA A 19 11.02 -9.70 7.02
C ALA A 19 11.00 -8.27 7.57
N GLY A 20 12.12 -7.55 7.48
CA GLY A 20 12.16 -6.13 7.75
C GLY A 20 11.59 -5.31 6.58
N PHE A 21 11.22 -4.05 6.83
CA PHE A 21 10.66 -3.16 5.81
C PHE A 21 11.58 -2.99 4.58
N SER A 22 12.89 -2.98 4.78
CA SER A 22 13.87 -2.88 3.68
C SER A 22 13.76 -4.00 2.65
N TYR A 23 13.20 -5.15 3.04
CA TYR A 23 12.97 -6.27 2.13
C TYR A 23 11.90 -5.96 1.07
N LEU A 24 11.05 -4.94 1.29
CA LEU A 24 10.04 -4.50 0.32
C LEU A 24 10.67 -4.20 -1.05
N GLN A 25 11.82 -3.52 -1.06
CA GLN A 25 12.55 -3.17 -2.29
C GLN A 25 12.98 -4.39 -3.13
N GLN A 26 13.06 -5.58 -2.51
CA GLN A 26 13.44 -6.81 -3.20
C GLN A 26 12.25 -7.56 -3.82
N ILE A 27 11.02 -7.18 -3.44
CA ILE A 27 9.80 -7.91 -3.85
C ILE A 27 8.84 -7.05 -4.69
N VAL A 28 9.02 -5.73 -4.73
CA VAL A 28 8.25 -4.83 -5.61
C VAL A 28 9.17 -3.95 -6.46
N PRO A 29 8.77 -3.58 -7.68
CA PRO A 29 9.53 -2.65 -8.50
C PRO A 29 9.43 -1.24 -7.90
N GLN A 30 10.45 -0.81 -7.17
CA GLN A 30 10.45 0.44 -6.38
C GLN A 30 10.00 1.68 -7.19
N GLN A 31 10.47 1.84 -8.43
CA GLN A 31 10.13 2.99 -9.29
C GLN A 31 8.64 3.04 -9.68
N ASN A 32 7.99 1.88 -9.75
CA ASN A 32 6.57 1.73 -10.11
C ASN A 32 5.69 1.47 -8.88
N THR A 33 6.24 1.65 -7.67
CA THR A 33 5.52 1.40 -6.43
C THR A 33 5.15 2.73 -5.77
N ILE A 34 3.87 2.86 -5.41
CA ILE A 34 3.35 3.95 -4.58
C ILE A 34 2.94 3.36 -3.23
N VAL A 35 3.51 3.91 -2.16
CA VAL A 35 3.19 3.53 -0.80
C VAL A 35 2.08 4.43 -0.27
N ILE A 36 1.10 3.85 0.41
CA ILE A 36 0.03 4.58 1.10
C ILE A 36 0.10 4.21 2.58
N THR A 37 0.17 5.21 3.45
CA THR A 37 0.32 5.04 4.90
C THR A 37 -0.41 6.15 5.65
N ASP A 38 -0.63 5.98 6.95
CA ASP A 38 -1.19 7.05 7.79
C ASP A 38 -0.10 7.95 8.38
N GLU A 39 -0.52 9.13 8.85
CA GLU A 39 0.36 10.15 9.42
C GLU A 39 1.17 9.68 10.64
N ASN A 40 0.65 8.76 11.47
CA ASN A 40 1.34 8.28 12.66
C ASN A 40 2.49 7.33 12.28
N VAL A 41 2.21 6.39 11.37
CA VAL A 41 3.23 5.46 10.85
C VAL A 41 4.28 6.23 10.07
N PHE A 42 3.87 7.20 9.23
CA PHE A 42 4.80 8.04 8.49
C PHE A 42 5.69 8.86 9.42
N ALA A 43 5.12 9.58 10.40
CA ALA A 43 5.89 10.41 11.33
C ALA A 43 6.91 9.59 12.13
N SER A 44 6.54 8.37 12.56
CA SER A 44 7.42 7.50 13.36
C SER A 44 8.54 6.85 12.54
N HIS A 45 8.37 6.73 11.21
CA HIS A 45 9.23 5.92 10.35
C HIS A 45 9.59 6.57 9.01
N ALA A 46 9.55 7.90 8.89
CA ALA A 46 9.72 8.63 7.63
C ALA A 46 10.93 8.17 6.80
N ALA A 47 12.07 7.91 7.47
CA ALA A 47 13.30 7.44 6.82
C ALA A 47 13.13 6.11 6.05
N LYS A 48 12.22 5.23 6.48
CA LYS A 48 11.96 3.94 5.80
C LYS A 48 11.26 4.13 4.45
N PHE A 49 10.49 5.19 4.30
CA PHE A 49 9.76 5.51 3.06
C PHE A 49 10.63 6.23 2.03
N ALA A 50 11.86 6.61 2.39
CA ALA A 50 12.80 7.24 1.46
C ALA A 50 13.00 6.37 0.21
N GLY A 51 12.84 7.00 -0.96
CA GLY A 51 12.95 6.33 -2.26
C GLY A 51 11.64 5.72 -2.79
N PHE A 52 10.53 5.80 -2.05
CA PHE A 52 9.20 5.50 -2.57
C PHE A 52 8.38 6.78 -2.74
N LYS A 53 7.57 6.84 -3.82
CA LYS A 53 6.45 7.79 -3.88
C LYS A 53 5.47 7.41 -2.76
N THR A 54 5.16 8.34 -1.87
CA THR A 54 4.36 8.06 -0.66
C THR A 54 3.17 9.00 -0.56
N ILE A 55 1.98 8.44 -0.36
CA ILE A 55 0.75 9.16 -0.06
C ILE A 55 0.47 8.97 1.43
N VAL A 56 0.35 10.08 2.17
CA VAL A 56 0.03 10.07 3.59
C VAL A 56 -1.43 10.46 3.79
N ILE A 57 -2.17 9.65 4.54
CA ILE A 57 -3.57 9.90 4.92
C ILE A 57 -3.71 10.13 6.43
N LYS A 58 -4.85 10.69 6.85
CA LYS A 58 -5.15 10.87 8.28
C LYS A 58 -5.44 9.53 8.95
N ALA A 59 -5.07 9.41 10.22
CA ALA A 59 -5.26 8.18 10.98
C ALA A 59 -6.64 8.11 11.68
N GLY A 60 -7.21 6.90 11.74
CA GLY A 60 -8.42 6.59 12.51
C GLY A 60 -9.65 6.23 11.66
N GLU A 61 -10.57 5.45 12.24
CA GLU A 61 -11.73 4.87 11.55
C GLU A 61 -12.66 5.94 10.93
N GLN A 62 -12.77 7.11 11.56
CA GLN A 62 -13.54 8.25 11.04
C GLN A 62 -13.09 8.73 9.64
N TYR A 63 -11.85 8.42 9.25
CA TYR A 63 -11.31 8.73 7.92
C TYR A 63 -11.46 7.56 6.94
N LYS A 64 -12.09 6.45 7.33
CA LYS A 64 -12.45 5.35 6.44
C LYS A 64 -13.73 5.69 5.67
N GLN A 65 -13.60 6.66 4.79
CA GLN A 65 -14.71 7.25 4.04
C GLN A 65 -14.32 7.56 2.60
N GLN A 66 -15.32 7.77 1.74
CA GLN A 66 -15.12 8.05 0.33
C GLN A 66 -14.21 9.26 0.07
N ALA A 67 -14.31 10.32 0.89
CA ALA A 67 -13.46 11.50 0.73
C ALA A 67 -11.95 11.19 0.84
N THR A 68 -11.56 10.20 1.66
CA THR A 68 -10.17 9.75 1.76
C THR A 68 -9.73 8.99 0.52
N LEU A 69 -10.63 8.19 -0.06
CA LEU A 69 -10.40 7.52 -1.34
C LEU A 69 -10.25 8.52 -2.48
N ASP A 70 -11.11 9.54 -2.53
CA ASP A 70 -11.06 10.60 -3.54
C ASP A 70 -9.72 11.34 -3.50
N TYR A 71 -9.24 11.66 -2.28
CA TYR A 71 -7.90 12.21 -2.09
C TYR A 71 -6.81 11.26 -2.60
N ILE A 72 -6.86 9.97 -2.25
CA ILE A 72 -5.92 8.96 -2.75
C ILE A 72 -5.94 8.93 -4.28
N PHE A 73 -7.11 8.93 -4.93
CA PHE A 73 -7.22 8.92 -6.39
C PHE A 73 -6.64 10.17 -7.03
N GLN A 74 -6.87 11.35 -6.45
CA GLN A 74 -6.24 12.59 -6.90
C GLN A 74 -4.71 12.49 -6.83
N GLN A 75 -4.17 11.97 -5.73
CA GLN A 75 -2.73 11.79 -5.58
C GLN A 75 -2.17 10.74 -6.55
N LEU A 76 -2.89 9.63 -6.78
CA LEU A 76 -2.49 8.62 -7.77
C LEU A 76 -2.44 9.21 -9.18
N ILE A 77 -3.42 10.04 -9.56
CA ILE A 77 -3.42 10.77 -10.84
C ILE A 77 -2.24 11.72 -10.92
N ALA A 78 -2.00 12.52 -9.87
CA ALA A 78 -0.88 13.47 -9.82
C ALA A 78 0.50 12.79 -9.89
N LEU A 79 0.62 11.56 -9.39
CA LEU A 79 1.83 10.74 -9.45
C LEU A 79 1.96 9.94 -10.76
N GLU A 80 1.03 10.15 -11.70
CA GLU A 80 0.91 9.47 -12.99
C GLU A 80 0.79 7.94 -12.86
N ALA A 81 0.06 7.47 -11.84
CA ALA A 81 -0.17 6.06 -11.61
C ALA A 81 -0.97 5.43 -12.77
N ASP A 82 -0.40 4.38 -13.36
CA ASP A 82 -0.95 3.61 -14.48
C ASP A 82 -1.31 2.17 -14.08
N ARG A 83 -1.73 1.35 -15.06
CA ARG A 83 -2.06 -0.08 -14.84
C ARG A 83 -0.88 -0.94 -14.37
N LYS A 84 0.36 -0.48 -14.53
CA LYS A 84 1.57 -1.19 -14.10
C LYS A 84 1.99 -0.79 -12.69
N THR A 85 1.39 0.26 -12.14
CA THR A 85 1.66 0.73 -10.79
C THR A 85 1.31 -0.33 -9.76
N PHE A 86 2.19 -0.49 -8.78
CA PHE A 86 2.00 -1.36 -7.63
C PHE A 86 1.67 -0.50 -6.41
N ILE A 87 0.56 -0.77 -5.73
CA ILE A 87 0.18 -0.06 -4.51
C ILE A 87 0.59 -0.87 -3.28
N VAL A 88 1.24 -0.24 -2.30
CA VAL A 88 1.56 -0.89 -1.03
C VAL A 88 0.92 -0.12 0.13
N GLY A 89 0.02 -0.78 0.86
CA GLY A 89 -0.55 -0.23 2.09
C GLY A 89 0.32 -0.56 3.29
N VAL A 90 0.82 0.45 4.00
CA VAL A 90 1.67 0.29 5.19
C VAL A 90 0.96 0.88 6.39
N GLY A 91 0.47 0.03 7.29
CA GLY A 91 -0.29 0.46 8.46
C GLY A 91 -1.17 -0.65 9.03
N GLY A 92 -2.08 -0.28 9.93
CA GLY A 92 -3.06 -1.19 10.52
C GLY A 92 -4.27 -1.45 9.63
N GLY A 93 -5.30 -2.08 10.21
CA GLY A 93 -6.52 -2.49 9.49
C GLY A 93 -7.21 -1.37 8.69
N VAL A 94 -7.27 -0.15 9.24
CA VAL A 94 -7.86 1.01 8.57
C VAL A 94 -7.14 1.32 7.25
N VAL A 95 -5.81 1.37 7.27
CA VAL A 95 -4.99 1.64 6.07
C VAL A 95 -5.15 0.50 5.07
N THR A 96 -5.08 -0.76 5.51
CA THR A 96 -5.17 -1.91 4.60
C THR A 96 -6.52 -2.02 3.92
N ASP A 97 -7.62 -1.69 4.62
CA ASP A 97 -8.96 -1.68 4.02
C ASP A 97 -9.11 -0.58 2.95
N ILE A 98 -8.71 0.65 3.29
CA ILE A 98 -8.76 1.79 2.36
C ILE A 98 -7.90 1.50 1.13
N VAL A 99 -6.68 1.02 1.33
CA VAL A 99 -5.74 0.73 0.24
C VAL A 99 -6.21 -0.44 -0.61
N GLY A 100 -6.71 -1.52 0.02
CA GLY A 100 -7.26 -2.66 -0.68
C GLY A 100 -8.44 -2.27 -1.57
N TYR A 101 -9.34 -1.42 -1.07
CA TYR A 101 -10.44 -0.89 -1.86
C TYR A 101 -9.94 0.00 -3.00
N ALA A 102 -9.09 0.98 -2.70
CA ALA A 102 -8.54 1.91 -3.70
C ALA A 102 -7.85 1.17 -4.84
N ALA A 103 -7.01 0.17 -4.53
CA ALA A 103 -6.32 -0.65 -5.52
C ALA A 103 -7.28 -1.52 -6.34
N SER A 104 -8.40 -1.94 -5.77
CA SER A 104 -9.40 -2.76 -6.46
C SER A 104 -10.22 -1.96 -7.49
N VAL A 105 -10.44 -0.67 -7.25
CA VAL A 105 -11.30 0.16 -8.11
C VAL A 105 -10.52 1.09 -9.03
N TYR A 106 -9.34 1.56 -8.63
CA TYR A 106 -8.52 2.44 -9.47
C TYR A 106 -8.11 1.72 -10.75
N MET A 107 -8.40 2.34 -11.90
CA MET A 107 -8.25 1.72 -13.23
C MET A 107 -8.91 0.33 -13.37
N ARG A 108 -9.93 0.02 -12.57
CA ARG A 108 -10.58 -1.31 -12.49
C ARG A 108 -9.66 -2.42 -11.97
N GLY A 109 -8.69 -2.08 -11.12
CA GLY A 109 -7.81 -3.02 -10.45
C GLY A 109 -6.34 -2.80 -10.79
N LEU A 110 -5.53 -2.64 -9.74
CA LEU A 110 -4.07 -2.60 -9.78
C LEU A 110 -3.46 -3.75 -8.97
N LYS A 111 -2.16 -4.00 -9.18
CA LYS A 111 -1.40 -4.89 -8.29
C LYS A 111 -1.20 -4.19 -6.95
N PHE A 112 -1.40 -4.92 -5.86
CA PHE A 112 -1.16 -4.36 -4.54
C PHE A 112 -0.63 -5.38 -3.54
N GLY A 113 -0.16 -4.87 -2.42
CA GLY A 113 0.29 -5.64 -1.27
C GLY A 113 0.18 -4.83 0.02
N PHE A 114 0.44 -5.49 1.14
CA PHE A 114 0.34 -4.90 2.46
C PHE A 114 1.59 -5.12 3.28
N VAL A 115 1.92 -4.14 4.11
CA VAL A 115 2.83 -4.25 5.24
C VAL A 115 2.00 -3.95 6.50
N PRO A 116 1.28 -4.95 7.03
CA PRO A 116 0.43 -4.76 8.19
C PRO A 116 1.26 -4.47 9.44
N THR A 117 0.83 -3.50 10.24
CA THR A 117 1.54 -3.08 11.46
C THR A 117 0.82 -3.44 12.77
N THR A 118 -0.40 -3.97 12.69
CA THR A 118 -1.24 -4.40 13.82
C THR A 118 -2.07 -5.61 13.45
#